data_AF-A0A9X3XDI9-F1
#
_entry.id   AF-A0A9X3XDI9-F1
#
_cell.length_a   1.000
_cell.length_b   1.000
_cell.length_c   1.000
_cell.angle_alpha   90.00
_cell.angle_beta   90.00
_cell.angle_gamma   90.00
#
_symmetry.space_group_name_H-M   'P 1'
#
loop_
_entity.id
_entity.type
_entity.pdbx_description
1 polymer ?
#
loop_
_entity_poly.entity_id
_entity_poly.type
_entity_poly.pdbx_seq_one_letter_code
_entity_poly.pdbx_strand_id
1 'polypeptide(L)'
;MSTDEEIVEEDNELLSAFAEASVAIYLKATERTRTFAEVVDDYRGLEAEFVARAGDDERSALEVRRRIAEHVLSAARDKAPRFEVCRGAWNELIRLGFTNIWIRCLTTWSYLDCCAYDEQPEEGLAVVEPLLAELERGLEEARAAQRPTDFYEEELERYGDLRDELLAQQRGQLSPSRRTRRMDEASQPAPEKEKIDEIDDELRKACRAVFKSFARSQDRSFAEVAADYKRIEADTVARAGEGQAFQAFVLNVRQRIAEDILQAACWLKQPFEVCREAWNDLVRVGFTSISERCWKTTYYAESCGENQKPEEGLAVLEPFLAELQRGLEAGLARRSEARAKLEPPRHGPSPRFYRQWIKSLGELRDKLEAARKGAEPST
;
A
#
# COMPACT_ATOMS: atom_id res chain seq x y z
N MET A 1 24.21 39.35 -9.02
CA MET A 1 24.38 38.06 -9.73
C MET A 1 24.29 36.92 -8.72
N SER A 2 23.19 36.91 -7.95
CA SER A 2 22.73 35.83 -7.08
C SER A 2 21.22 35.90 -7.25
N THR A 3 20.67 35.14 -8.19
CA THR A 3 19.22 35.21 -8.50
C THR A 3 18.66 33.87 -8.93
N ASP A 4 19.42 33.00 -9.59
CA ASP A 4 18.81 31.76 -10.11
C ASP A 4 19.05 30.54 -9.20
N GLU A 5 20.16 30.49 -8.46
CA GLU A 5 20.40 29.42 -7.46
C GLU A 5 19.63 29.66 -6.16
N GLU A 6 19.56 30.91 -5.69
CA GLU A 6 18.87 31.30 -4.44
C GLU A 6 17.34 31.11 -4.55
N ILE A 7 16.74 31.38 -5.72
CA ILE A 7 15.30 31.16 -5.99
C ILE A 7 14.95 29.66 -6.05
N VAL A 8 15.85 28.81 -6.59
CA VAL A 8 15.63 27.35 -6.62
C VAL A 8 15.76 26.75 -5.21
N GLU A 9 16.56 27.35 -4.34
CA GLU A 9 16.77 26.91 -2.96
C GLU A 9 15.58 27.30 -2.07
N GLU A 10 15.07 28.53 -2.17
CA GLU A 10 13.87 28.99 -1.42
C GLU A 10 12.57 28.25 -1.83
N ASP A 11 12.36 28.00 -3.12
CA ASP A 11 11.23 27.19 -3.62
C ASP A 11 11.26 25.76 -3.04
N ASN A 12 12.45 25.21 -2.84
CA ASN A 12 12.64 23.86 -2.31
C ASN A 12 12.39 23.80 -0.79
N GLU A 13 12.76 24.84 -0.05
CA GLU A 13 12.48 24.92 1.40
C GLU A 13 10.97 25.04 1.70
N LEU A 14 10.24 25.88 0.96
CA LEU A 14 8.79 26.03 1.15
C LEU A 14 8.04 24.73 0.86
N LEU A 15 8.37 24.05 -0.25
CA LEU A 15 7.74 22.77 -0.62
C LEU A 15 8.14 21.63 0.33
N SER A 16 9.37 21.65 0.85
CA SER A 16 9.82 20.69 1.88
C SER A 16 9.02 20.86 3.18
N ALA A 17 8.90 22.09 3.69
CA ALA A 17 8.12 22.38 4.89
C ALA A 17 6.62 22.03 4.70
N PHE A 18 6.08 22.29 3.50
CA PHE A 18 4.72 21.88 3.14
C PHE A 18 4.56 20.35 3.19
N ALA A 19 5.52 19.61 2.63
CA ALA A 19 5.50 18.15 2.62
C ALA A 19 5.54 17.56 4.04
N GLU A 20 6.36 18.11 4.94
CA GLU A 20 6.40 17.66 6.33
C GLU A 20 5.07 17.90 7.07
N ALA A 21 4.49 19.09 6.89
CA ALA A 21 3.21 19.44 7.50
C ALA A 21 2.05 18.59 6.93
N SER A 22 2.04 18.34 5.62
CA SER A 22 1.02 17.52 4.97
C SER A 22 1.09 16.06 5.42
N VAL A 23 2.29 15.50 5.63
CA VAL A 23 2.48 14.16 6.21
C VAL A 23 1.89 14.08 7.62
N ALA A 24 2.06 15.11 8.46
CA ALA A 24 1.47 15.12 9.79
C ALA A 24 -0.07 15.08 9.76
N ILE A 25 -0.70 15.82 8.83
CA ILE A 25 -2.15 15.77 8.62
C ILE A 25 -2.57 14.41 8.07
N TYR A 26 -1.85 13.87 7.09
CA TYR A 26 -2.12 12.55 6.51
C TYR A 26 -2.16 11.47 7.58
N LEU A 27 -1.16 11.44 8.48
CA LEU A 27 -1.12 10.48 9.58
C LEU A 27 -2.36 10.58 10.49
N LYS A 28 -2.82 11.79 10.83
CA LYS A 28 -4.06 12.00 11.59
C LYS A 28 -5.30 11.61 10.79
N ALA A 29 -5.31 11.86 9.48
CA ALA A 29 -6.44 11.53 8.61
C ALA A 29 -6.69 10.01 8.55
N THR A 30 -5.66 9.17 8.73
CA THR A 30 -5.81 7.72 8.78
C THR A 30 -6.57 7.20 10.01
N GLU A 31 -6.79 8.03 11.04
CA GLU A 31 -7.55 7.62 12.22
C GLU A 31 -9.02 7.41 11.86
N ARG A 32 -9.57 6.23 12.19
CA ARG A 32 -10.96 5.84 11.84
C ARG A 32 -12.01 6.79 12.39
N THR A 33 -11.77 7.39 13.56
CA THR A 33 -12.70 8.29 14.25
C THR A 33 -12.83 9.66 13.59
N ARG A 34 -11.86 10.05 12.74
CA ARG A 34 -11.87 11.34 12.08
C ARG A 34 -12.81 11.33 10.88
N THR A 35 -13.66 12.33 10.81
CA THR A 35 -14.61 12.55 9.72
C THR A 35 -13.92 13.17 8.49
N PHE A 36 -14.55 13.07 7.33
CA PHE A 36 -14.07 13.74 6.11
C PHE A 36 -13.96 15.27 6.30
N ALA A 37 -14.97 15.89 6.93
CA ALA A 37 -14.99 17.35 7.13
C ALA A 37 -13.80 17.83 7.96
N GLU A 38 -13.49 17.17 9.07
CA GLU A 38 -12.34 17.52 9.92
C GLU A 38 -11.00 17.38 9.16
N VAL A 39 -10.88 16.37 8.29
CA VAL A 39 -9.67 16.19 7.47
C VAL A 39 -9.54 17.29 6.43
N VAL A 40 -10.65 17.69 5.78
CA VAL A 40 -10.64 18.79 4.81
C VAL A 40 -10.31 20.11 5.49
N ASP A 41 -10.89 20.40 6.65
CA ASP A 41 -10.62 21.65 7.39
C ASP A 41 -9.13 21.79 7.73
N ASP A 42 -8.48 20.71 8.18
CA ASP A 42 -7.04 20.72 8.44
C ASP A 42 -6.22 21.00 7.15
N TYR A 43 -6.57 20.36 6.03
CA TYR A 43 -5.89 20.60 4.75
C TYR A 43 -6.15 22.00 4.20
N ARG A 44 -7.34 22.58 4.37
CA ARG A 44 -7.62 23.96 3.96
C ARG A 44 -6.94 24.99 4.86
N GLY A 45 -6.78 24.69 6.14
CA GLY A 45 -5.92 25.46 7.04
C GLY A 45 -4.48 25.48 6.54
N LEU A 46 -3.95 24.31 6.18
CA LEU A 46 -2.60 24.19 5.61
C LEU A 46 -2.46 24.92 4.27
N GLU A 47 -3.46 24.83 3.39
CA GLU A 47 -3.51 25.57 2.13
C GLU A 47 -3.39 27.08 2.37
N ALA A 48 -4.21 27.63 3.26
CA ALA A 48 -4.22 29.06 3.55
C ALA A 48 -2.86 29.54 4.10
N GLU A 49 -2.23 28.76 4.98
CA GLU A 49 -0.89 29.07 5.50
C GLU A 49 0.15 29.10 4.38
N PHE A 50 0.25 28.03 3.59
CA PHE A 50 1.34 27.89 2.61
C PHE A 50 1.14 28.74 1.35
N VAL A 51 -0.12 29.01 0.96
CA VAL A 51 -0.41 30.01 -0.08
C VAL A 51 -0.01 31.41 0.39
N ALA A 52 -0.23 31.76 1.66
CA ALA A 52 0.21 33.05 2.20
C ALA A 52 1.75 33.15 2.25
N ARG A 53 2.44 32.06 2.59
CA ARG A 53 3.91 31.99 2.63
C ARG A 53 4.54 32.08 1.23
N ALA A 54 3.89 31.56 0.21
CA ALA A 54 4.34 31.70 -1.19
C ALA A 54 4.33 33.16 -1.67
N GLY A 55 3.59 34.07 -1.01
CA GLY A 55 3.56 35.48 -1.35
C GLY A 55 3.09 35.71 -2.79
N ASP A 56 3.93 36.38 -3.58
CA ASP A 56 3.67 36.68 -5.00
C ASP A 56 4.08 35.56 -5.96
N ASP A 57 4.64 34.45 -5.46
CA ASP A 57 4.94 33.28 -6.31
C ASP A 57 3.66 32.49 -6.63
N GLU A 58 3.03 32.88 -7.74
CA GLU A 58 1.85 32.21 -8.27
C GLU A 58 2.08 30.72 -8.57
N ARG A 59 3.32 30.33 -8.92
CA ARG A 59 3.65 28.94 -9.25
C ARG A 59 3.62 28.09 -7.99
N SER A 60 4.32 28.51 -6.93
CA SER A 60 4.30 27.80 -5.64
C SER A 60 2.91 27.79 -5.03
N ALA A 61 2.18 28.92 -5.08
CA ALA A 61 0.80 28.97 -4.62
C ALA A 61 -0.10 27.98 -5.38
N LEU A 62 0.05 27.85 -6.71
CA LEU A 62 -0.70 26.89 -7.51
C LEU A 62 -0.33 25.44 -7.16
N GLU A 63 0.96 25.14 -6.96
CA GLU A 63 1.40 23.80 -6.58
C GLU A 63 0.85 23.39 -5.21
N VAL A 64 0.89 24.28 -4.21
CA VAL A 64 0.26 24.05 -2.90
C VAL A 64 -1.22 23.71 -3.06
N ARG A 65 -1.97 24.49 -3.85
CA ARG A 65 -3.40 24.23 -4.12
C ARG A 65 -3.63 22.87 -4.78
N ARG A 66 -2.79 22.49 -5.76
CA ARG A 66 -2.88 21.17 -6.40
C ARG A 66 -2.67 20.05 -5.40
N ARG A 67 -1.61 20.12 -4.58
CA ARG A 67 -1.32 19.11 -3.57
C ARG A 67 -2.43 18.97 -2.54
N ILE A 68 -3.01 20.09 -2.10
CA ILE A 68 -4.17 20.05 -1.21
C ILE A 68 -5.38 19.39 -1.89
N ALA A 69 -5.68 19.72 -3.14
CA ALA A 69 -6.76 19.08 -3.88
C ALA A 69 -6.53 17.56 -4.09
N GLU A 70 -5.28 17.14 -4.35
CA GLU A 70 -4.88 15.73 -4.40
C GLU A 70 -5.16 15.03 -3.05
N HIS A 71 -4.76 15.64 -1.94
CA HIS A 71 -4.98 15.10 -0.59
C HIS A 71 -6.46 15.03 -0.22
N VAL A 72 -7.25 16.06 -0.56
CA VAL A 72 -8.70 16.08 -0.32
C VAL A 72 -9.41 14.97 -1.09
N LEU A 73 -9.02 14.73 -2.36
CA LEU A 73 -9.58 13.61 -3.13
C LEU A 73 -9.20 12.25 -2.53
N SER A 74 -7.95 12.08 -2.09
CA SER A 74 -7.54 10.86 -1.38
C SER A 74 -8.34 10.68 -0.09
N ALA A 75 -8.58 11.75 0.67
CA ALA A 75 -9.41 11.70 1.87
C ALA A 75 -10.87 11.35 1.54
N ALA A 76 -11.41 11.81 0.41
CA ALA A 76 -12.75 11.43 -0.04
C ALA A 76 -12.83 9.92 -0.33
N ARG A 77 -11.82 9.37 -1.00
CA ARG A 77 -11.73 7.92 -1.23
C ARG A 77 -11.70 7.13 0.10
N ASP A 78 -10.89 7.57 1.06
CA ASP A 78 -10.67 6.83 2.31
C ASP A 78 -11.83 6.98 3.32
N LYS A 79 -12.46 8.15 3.37
CA LYS A 79 -13.56 8.48 4.32
C LYS A 79 -14.95 8.23 3.74
N ALA A 80 -15.03 7.93 2.45
CA ALA A 80 -16.27 7.61 1.73
C ALA A 80 -17.44 8.57 2.03
N PRO A 81 -17.26 9.92 1.94
CA PRO A 81 -18.39 10.85 1.99
C PRO A 81 -19.31 10.58 0.80
N ARG A 82 -20.48 11.22 0.73
CA ARG A 82 -21.40 11.05 -0.41
C ARG A 82 -20.70 11.36 -1.74
N PHE A 83 -21.08 10.64 -2.79
CA PHE A 83 -20.47 10.72 -4.12
C PHE A 83 -20.26 12.15 -4.62
N GLU A 84 -21.23 13.04 -4.41
CA GLU A 84 -21.22 14.43 -4.84
C GLU A 84 -20.04 15.22 -4.26
N VAL A 85 -19.61 14.85 -3.05
CA VAL A 85 -18.43 15.43 -2.40
C VAL A 85 -17.15 14.95 -3.08
N CYS A 86 -17.04 13.66 -3.39
CA CYS A 86 -15.89 13.13 -4.15
C CYS A 86 -15.83 13.73 -5.57
N ARG A 87 -16.98 13.87 -6.24
CA ARG A 87 -17.09 14.57 -7.54
C ARG A 87 -16.68 16.04 -7.45
N GLY A 88 -17.06 16.73 -6.37
CA GLY A 88 -16.63 18.11 -6.11
C GLY A 88 -15.10 18.22 -6.00
N ALA A 89 -14.48 17.35 -5.20
CA ALA A 89 -13.02 17.30 -5.04
C ALA A 89 -12.29 16.99 -6.37
N TRP A 90 -12.83 16.05 -7.16
CA TRP A 90 -12.31 15.73 -8.48
C TRP A 90 -12.37 16.90 -9.46
N ASN A 91 -13.51 17.59 -9.53
CA ASN A 91 -13.70 18.75 -10.40
C ASN A 91 -12.77 19.92 -10.04
N GLU A 92 -12.52 20.12 -8.75
CA GLU A 92 -11.55 21.11 -8.29
C GLU A 92 -10.14 20.77 -8.78
N LEU A 93 -9.73 19.50 -8.66
CA LEU A 93 -8.42 19.05 -9.14
C LEU A 93 -8.29 19.19 -10.66
N ILE A 94 -9.32 18.83 -11.44
CA ILE A 94 -9.34 19.06 -12.89
C ILE A 94 -9.13 20.55 -13.21
N ARG A 95 -9.81 21.45 -12.49
CA ARG A 95 -9.72 22.90 -12.71
C ARG A 95 -8.30 23.42 -12.45
N LEU A 96 -7.60 22.87 -11.46
CA LEU A 96 -6.21 23.22 -11.16
C LEU A 96 -5.22 22.57 -12.14
N GLY A 97 -5.63 21.49 -12.80
CA GLY A 97 -4.81 20.69 -13.70
C GLY A 97 -3.81 19.79 -12.96
N PHE A 98 -3.24 18.85 -13.69
CA PHE A 98 -2.27 17.89 -13.16
C PHE A 98 -0.84 18.31 -13.50
N THR A 99 0.10 18.06 -12.58
CA THR A 99 1.51 18.40 -12.79
C THR A 99 2.20 17.45 -13.79
N ASN A 100 1.78 16.19 -13.84
CA ASN A 100 2.27 15.19 -14.78
C ASN A 100 1.28 14.02 -14.91
N ILE A 101 1.55 13.12 -15.87
CA ILE A 101 0.72 11.94 -16.15
C ILE A 101 0.63 10.97 -14.96
N TRP A 102 1.69 10.85 -14.15
CA TRP A 102 1.69 9.97 -12.98
C TRP A 102 0.69 10.47 -11.91
N ILE A 103 0.72 11.76 -11.60
CA ILE A 103 -0.24 12.39 -10.68
C ILE A 103 -1.67 12.26 -11.20
N ARG A 104 -1.87 12.47 -12.50
CA ARG A 104 -3.18 12.29 -13.13
C ARG A 104 -3.68 10.86 -12.99
N CYS A 105 -2.84 9.86 -13.23
CA CYS A 105 -3.18 8.45 -13.00
C CYS A 105 -3.58 8.24 -11.52
N LEU A 106 -2.68 8.56 -10.58
CA LEU A 106 -2.91 8.35 -9.15
C LEU A 106 -4.23 8.95 -8.63
N THR A 107 -4.54 10.17 -9.05
CA THR A 107 -5.74 10.90 -8.63
C THR A 107 -6.99 10.38 -9.34
N THR A 108 -6.89 10.04 -10.63
CA THR A 108 -7.96 9.39 -11.38
C THR A 108 -8.34 8.07 -10.73
N TRP A 109 -7.37 7.24 -10.33
CA TRP A 109 -7.63 6.00 -9.60
C TRP A 109 -8.47 6.24 -8.34
N SER A 110 -8.13 7.27 -7.56
CA SER A 110 -8.87 7.60 -6.33
C SER A 110 -10.32 8.00 -6.62
N TYR A 111 -10.54 8.77 -7.68
CA TYR A 111 -11.90 9.11 -8.13
C TYR A 111 -12.67 7.90 -8.65
N LEU A 112 -12.03 7.03 -9.45
CA LEU A 112 -12.67 5.82 -9.98
C LEU A 112 -13.03 4.83 -8.86
N ASP A 113 -12.23 4.76 -7.79
CA ASP A 113 -12.59 4.01 -6.57
C ASP A 113 -13.86 4.58 -5.91
N CYS A 114 -14.02 5.91 -5.80
CA CYS A 114 -15.28 6.53 -5.36
C CYS A 114 -16.44 6.14 -6.29
N CYS A 115 -16.28 6.28 -7.61
CA CYS A 115 -17.33 5.95 -8.58
C CYS A 115 -17.79 4.49 -8.43
N ALA A 116 -16.83 3.56 -8.31
CA ALA A 116 -17.15 2.14 -8.17
C ALA A 116 -17.84 1.84 -6.82
N TYR A 117 -17.38 2.47 -5.73
CA TYR A 117 -17.98 2.30 -4.39
C TYR A 117 -19.41 2.84 -4.32
N ASP A 118 -19.67 4.01 -4.93
CA ASP A 118 -20.98 4.66 -4.99
C ASP A 118 -21.88 4.15 -6.13
N GLU A 119 -21.46 3.11 -6.85
CA GLU A 119 -22.18 2.50 -7.96
C GLU A 119 -22.53 3.50 -9.08
N GLN A 120 -21.57 4.36 -9.44
CA GLN A 120 -21.65 5.37 -10.51
C GLN A 120 -20.75 5.00 -11.71
N PRO A 121 -21.05 3.91 -12.45
CA PRO A 121 -20.15 3.42 -13.49
C PRO A 121 -20.02 4.38 -14.68
N GLU A 122 -21.07 5.11 -15.06
CA GLU A 122 -21.03 6.07 -16.17
C GLU A 122 -20.02 7.20 -15.92
N GLU A 123 -20.03 7.77 -14.72
CA GLU A 123 -19.12 8.84 -14.30
C GLU A 123 -17.66 8.33 -14.26
N GLY A 124 -17.45 7.08 -13.82
CA GLY A 124 -16.14 6.46 -13.86
C GLY A 124 -15.64 6.20 -15.28
N LEU A 125 -16.50 5.68 -16.15
CA LEU A 125 -16.15 5.37 -17.55
C LEU A 125 -15.79 6.61 -18.34
N ALA A 126 -16.53 7.71 -18.14
CA ALA A 126 -16.25 9.01 -18.77
C ALA A 126 -14.85 9.56 -18.46
N VAL A 127 -14.25 9.15 -17.34
CA VAL A 127 -12.90 9.57 -16.94
C VAL A 127 -11.83 8.56 -17.36
N VAL A 128 -12.10 7.25 -17.23
CA VAL A 128 -11.08 6.22 -17.48
C VAL A 128 -10.82 6.01 -18.98
N GLU A 129 -11.82 6.14 -19.85
CA GLU A 129 -11.66 5.90 -21.28
C GLU A 129 -10.69 6.90 -21.94
N PRO A 130 -10.81 8.22 -21.72
CA PRO A 130 -9.82 9.17 -22.24
C PRO A 130 -8.41 8.94 -21.68
N LEU A 131 -8.30 8.56 -20.40
CA LEU A 131 -7.01 8.28 -19.77
C LEU A 131 -6.33 7.05 -20.40
N LEU A 132 -7.09 5.97 -20.66
CA LEU A 132 -6.57 4.79 -21.35
C LEU A 132 -6.02 5.13 -22.74
N ALA A 133 -6.77 5.89 -23.54
CA ALA A 133 -6.32 6.31 -24.87
C ALA A 133 -5.05 7.18 -24.82
N GLU A 134 -4.90 8.00 -23.77
CA GLU A 134 -3.69 8.79 -23.55
C GLU A 134 -2.49 7.95 -23.13
N LEU A 135 -2.70 6.95 -22.27
CA LEU A 135 -1.67 6.01 -21.86
C LEU A 135 -1.20 5.12 -23.04
N GLU A 136 -2.12 4.68 -23.91
CA GLU A 136 -1.79 3.93 -25.13
C GLU A 136 -0.91 4.77 -26.06
N ARG A 137 -1.27 6.02 -26.28
CA ARG A 137 -0.44 6.95 -27.08
C ARG A 137 0.93 7.18 -26.43
N GLY A 138 0.98 7.40 -25.12
CA GLY A 138 2.23 7.58 -24.39
C GLY A 138 3.15 6.35 -24.45
N LEU A 139 2.58 5.15 -24.45
CA LEU A 139 3.32 3.90 -24.64
C LEU A 139 3.97 3.84 -26.04
N GLU A 140 3.20 4.14 -27.08
CA GLU A 140 3.72 4.13 -28.45
C GLU A 140 4.81 5.19 -28.67
N GLU A 141 4.64 6.38 -28.10
CA GLU A 141 5.66 7.43 -28.09
C GLU A 141 6.94 6.98 -27.34
N ALA A 142 6.79 6.35 -26.17
CA ALA A 142 7.91 5.83 -25.41
C ALA A 142 8.68 4.74 -26.19
N ARG A 143 7.96 3.82 -26.83
CA ARG A 143 8.56 2.79 -27.71
C ARG A 143 9.32 3.41 -28.88
N ALA A 144 8.71 4.35 -29.58
CA ALA A 144 9.34 5.05 -30.70
C ALA A 144 10.61 5.81 -30.27
N ALA A 145 10.59 6.39 -29.07
CA ALA A 145 11.73 7.10 -28.48
C ALA A 145 12.73 6.20 -27.73
N GLN A 146 12.54 4.86 -27.72
CA GLN A 146 13.34 3.90 -26.96
C GLN A 146 13.47 4.27 -25.46
N ARG A 147 12.39 4.85 -24.90
CA ARG A 147 12.28 5.19 -23.47
C ARG A 147 11.67 4.02 -22.69
N PRO A 148 11.86 3.96 -21.37
CA PRO A 148 11.20 2.97 -20.53
C PRO A 148 9.68 2.95 -20.73
N THR A 149 9.11 1.77 -20.92
CA THR A 149 7.68 1.55 -21.19
C THR A 149 6.90 1.07 -19.97
N ASP A 150 7.59 0.57 -18.95
CA ASP A 150 7.03 -0.09 -17.76
C ASP A 150 5.87 0.70 -17.14
N PHE A 151 6.03 2.03 -16.98
CA PHE A 151 4.97 2.89 -16.43
C PHE A 151 3.66 2.79 -17.21
N TYR A 152 3.71 2.92 -18.54
CA TYR A 152 2.49 2.92 -19.36
C TYR A 152 1.86 1.52 -19.41
N GLU A 153 2.68 0.47 -19.53
CA GLU A 153 2.18 -0.90 -19.56
C GLU A 153 1.50 -1.27 -18.23
N GLU A 154 2.05 -0.84 -17.11
CA GLU A 154 1.47 -1.04 -15.77
C GLU A 154 0.16 -0.28 -15.57
N GLU A 155 0.11 0.99 -15.93
CA GLU A 155 -1.09 1.80 -15.75
C GLU A 155 -2.20 1.39 -16.73
N LEU A 156 -1.88 1.00 -17.97
CA LEU A 156 -2.85 0.43 -18.93
C LEU A 156 -3.49 -0.85 -18.40
N GLU A 157 -2.69 -1.74 -17.81
CA GLU A 157 -3.21 -2.95 -17.19
C GLU A 157 -4.18 -2.60 -16.04
N ARG A 158 -3.75 -1.70 -15.16
CA ARG A 158 -4.51 -1.28 -13.97
C ARG A 158 -5.84 -0.61 -14.32
N TYR A 159 -5.83 0.38 -15.22
CA TYR A 159 -7.07 1.07 -15.63
C TYR A 159 -7.92 0.22 -16.57
N GLY A 160 -7.32 -0.72 -17.30
CA GLY A 160 -8.07 -1.71 -18.09
C GLY A 160 -8.94 -2.59 -17.21
N ASP A 161 -8.38 -3.12 -16.11
CA ASP A 161 -9.17 -3.90 -15.14
C ASP A 161 -10.31 -3.07 -14.54
N LEU A 162 -10.03 -1.82 -14.16
CA LEU A 162 -11.01 -0.94 -13.54
C LEU A 162 -12.13 -0.56 -14.51
N ARG A 163 -11.81 -0.30 -15.79
CA ARG A 163 -12.80 -0.12 -16.85
C ARG A 163 -13.67 -1.37 -16.98
N ASP A 164 -13.07 -2.56 -17.03
CA ASP A 164 -13.80 -3.82 -17.18
C ASP A 164 -14.74 -4.07 -15.97
N GLU A 165 -14.31 -3.69 -14.76
CA GLU A 165 -15.13 -3.71 -13.54
C GLU A 165 -16.29 -2.70 -13.59
N LEU A 166 -16.05 -1.46 -14.01
CA LEU A 166 -17.11 -0.44 -14.15
C LEU A 166 -18.13 -0.85 -15.22
N LEU A 167 -17.67 -1.41 -16.35
CA LEU A 167 -18.54 -1.97 -17.37
C LEU A 167 -19.39 -3.14 -16.84
N ALA A 168 -18.82 -4.01 -16.01
CA ALA A 168 -19.57 -5.09 -15.35
C ALA A 168 -20.63 -4.51 -14.38
N GLN A 169 -20.26 -3.51 -13.60
CA GLN A 169 -21.17 -2.82 -12.69
C GLN A 169 -22.33 -2.15 -13.44
N GLN A 170 -22.06 -1.53 -14.59
CA GLN A 170 -23.08 -0.97 -15.48
C GLN A 170 -24.09 -2.03 -15.98
N ARG A 171 -23.65 -3.28 -16.14
CA ARG A 171 -24.52 -4.43 -16.44
C ARG A 171 -25.24 -5.01 -15.20
N GLY A 172 -25.09 -4.39 -14.03
CA GLY A 172 -25.62 -4.88 -12.76
C GLY A 172 -24.82 -6.03 -12.15
N GLN A 173 -23.61 -6.29 -12.64
CA GLN A 173 -22.71 -7.33 -12.11
C GLN A 173 -21.71 -6.68 -11.15
N LEU A 174 -21.85 -6.96 -9.85
CA LEU A 174 -20.86 -6.53 -8.87
C LEU A 174 -19.69 -7.51 -8.80
N SER A 175 -18.48 -6.97 -8.77
CA SER A 175 -17.30 -7.76 -8.43
C SER A 175 -17.41 -8.24 -6.97
N PRO A 176 -17.30 -9.56 -6.69
CA PRO A 176 -17.43 -10.10 -5.32
C PRO A 176 -16.46 -9.49 -4.30
N SER A 177 -15.34 -8.93 -4.77
CA SER A 177 -14.30 -8.35 -3.94
C SER A 177 -14.47 -6.85 -3.69
N ARG A 178 -15.39 -6.19 -4.37
CA ARG A 178 -15.57 -4.75 -4.22
C ARG A 178 -16.70 -4.48 -3.23
N ARG A 179 -16.38 -3.73 -2.18
CA ARG A 179 -17.40 -3.15 -1.31
C ARG A 179 -18.08 -2.00 -2.05
N THR A 180 -19.38 -1.88 -1.85
CA THR A 180 -20.15 -0.72 -2.30
C THR A 180 -20.81 -0.06 -1.11
N ARG A 181 -21.20 1.22 -1.26
CA ARG A 181 -21.92 1.95 -0.22
C ARG A 181 -23.17 1.20 0.23
N ARG A 182 -23.93 0.64 -0.72
CA ARG A 182 -25.13 -0.16 -0.42
C ARG A 182 -24.81 -1.36 0.47
N MET A 183 -23.68 -2.04 0.25
CA MET A 183 -23.27 -3.17 1.10
C MET A 183 -22.89 -2.71 2.50
N ASP A 184 -22.16 -1.60 2.62
CA ASP A 184 -21.75 -1.05 3.91
C ASP A 184 -22.94 -0.49 4.69
N GLU A 185 -23.89 0.18 4.04
CA GLU A 185 -25.13 0.68 4.64
C GLU A 185 -26.11 -0.44 5.04
N ALA A 186 -26.14 -1.54 4.28
CA ALA A 186 -26.94 -2.72 4.63
C ALA A 186 -26.31 -3.54 5.77
N SER A 187 -25.02 -3.36 6.04
CA SER A 187 -24.32 -4.06 7.11
C SER A 187 -24.58 -3.37 8.44
N GLN A 188 -25.46 -3.93 9.27
CA GLN A 188 -25.47 -3.58 10.69
C GLN A 188 -24.26 -4.27 11.35
N PRO A 189 -23.33 -3.53 11.98
CA PRO A 189 -22.24 -4.16 12.69
C PRO A 189 -22.83 -5.04 13.80
N ALA A 190 -22.53 -6.33 13.76
CA ALA A 190 -22.86 -7.21 14.88
C ALA A 190 -22.08 -6.72 16.12
N PRO A 191 -22.66 -6.74 17.34
CA PRO A 191 -21.98 -6.31 18.56
C PRO A 191 -20.62 -7.00 18.78
N GLU A 192 -20.47 -8.24 18.32
CA GLU A 192 -19.21 -8.99 18.36
C GLU A 192 -18.11 -8.36 17.49
N LYS A 193 -18.48 -7.78 16.34
CA LYS A 193 -17.54 -7.12 15.43
C LYS A 193 -17.03 -5.81 16.00
N GLU A 194 -17.90 -5.01 16.62
CA GLU A 194 -17.50 -3.77 17.30
C GLU A 194 -16.50 -4.06 18.42
N LYS A 195 -16.78 -5.10 19.23
CA LYS A 195 -15.84 -5.55 20.27
C LYS A 195 -14.50 -6.03 19.69
N ILE A 196 -14.50 -6.75 18.57
CA ILE A 196 -13.26 -7.18 17.91
C ILE A 196 -12.48 -5.98 17.38
N ASP A 197 -13.15 -5.00 16.76
CA ASP A 197 -12.52 -3.79 16.23
C ASP A 197 -11.88 -2.95 17.35
N GLU A 198 -12.54 -2.82 18.51
CA GLU A 198 -11.96 -2.15 19.69
C GLU A 198 -10.69 -2.85 20.19
N ILE A 199 -10.73 -4.18 20.31
CA ILE A 199 -9.58 -4.97 20.76
C ILE A 199 -8.43 -4.90 19.73
N ASP A 200 -8.72 -4.96 18.43
CA ASP A 200 -7.73 -4.84 17.35
C ASP A 200 -7.07 -3.45 17.32
N ASP A 201 -7.82 -2.38 17.55
CA ASP A 201 -7.27 -1.03 17.61
C ASP A 201 -6.34 -0.85 18.82
N GLU A 202 -6.65 -1.47 19.96
CA GLU A 202 -5.75 -1.50 21.12
C GLU A 202 -4.49 -2.33 20.86
N LEU A 203 -4.63 -3.52 20.25
CA LEU A 203 -3.51 -4.35 19.81
C LEU A 203 -2.56 -3.54 18.90
N ARG A 204 -3.09 -2.86 17.89
CA ARG A 204 -2.30 -2.02 16.96
C ARG A 204 -1.56 -0.91 17.68
N LYS A 205 -2.20 -0.25 18.65
CA LYS A 205 -1.55 0.79 19.47
C LYS A 205 -0.42 0.21 20.30
N ALA A 206 -0.63 -0.94 20.95
CA ALA A 206 0.36 -1.62 21.76
C ALA A 206 1.56 -2.10 20.93
N CYS A 207 1.34 -2.80 19.82
CA CYS A 207 2.42 -3.23 18.91
C CYS A 207 3.22 -2.03 18.38
N ARG A 208 2.53 -0.96 17.97
CA ARG A 208 3.20 0.26 17.48
C ARG A 208 4.06 0.93 18.56
N ALA A 209 3.65 0.87 19.83
CA ALA A 209 4.44 1.40 20.94
C ALA A 209 5.73 0.59 21.14
N VAL A 210 5.64 -0.75 21.11
CA VAL A 210 6.82 -1.64 21.18
C VAL A 210 7.76 -1.36 20.01
N PHE A 211 7.25 -1.34 18.79
CA PHE A 211 8.02 -1.03 17.59
C PHE A 211 8.78 0.30 17.71
N LYS A 212 8.09 1.39 18.08
CA LYS A 212 8.71 2.71 18.27
C LYS A 212 9.82 2.69 19.33
N SER A 213 9.69 1.85 20.36
CA SER A 213 10.65 1.77 21.47
C SER A 213 12.01 1.22 21.05
N PHE A 214 12.08 0.30 20.08
CA PHE A 214 13.36 -0.26 19.64
C PHE A 214 13.82 0.28 18.28
N ALA A 215 12.90 0.70 17.40
CA ALA A 215 13.24 1.20 16.08
C ALA A 215 14.02 2.54 16.11
N ARG A 216 13.84 3.35 17.16
CA ARG A 216 14.45 4.70 17.26
C ARG A 216 15.83 4.71 17.89
N SER A 217 16.08 3.83 18.87
CA SER A 217 17.33 3.88 19.64
C SER A 217 18.14 2.60 19.57
N GLN A 218 17.56 1.47 19.13
CA GLN A 218 18.19 0.14 19.11
C GLN A 218 18.78 -0.33 20.47
N ASP A 219 18.53 0.40 21.56
CA ASP A 219 19.08 0.13 22.89
C ASP A 219 18.39 -1.03 23.63
N ARG A 220 17.22 -1.47 23.13
CA ARG A 220 16.46 -2.56 23.74
C ARG A 220 16.96 -3.90 23.24
N SER A 221 17.09 -4.85 24.15
CA SER A 221 17.43 -6.22 23.78
C SER A 221 16.28 -6.90 23.05
N PHE A 222 16.59 -7.80 22.11
CA PHE A 222 15.58 -8.58 21.41
C PHE A 222 14.71 -9.40 22.37
N ALA A 223 15.29 -9.97 23.43
CA ALA A 223 14.56 -10.75 24.42
C ALA A 223 13.45 -9.94 25.11
N GLU A 224 13.72 -8.68 25.45
CA GLU A 224 12.71 -7.78 26.04
C GLU A 224 11.61 -7.42 25.03
N VAL A 225 12.00 -7.13 23.78
CA VAL A 225 11.05 -6.81 22.69
C VAL A 225 10.13 -7.99 22.40
N ALA A 226 10.68 -9.19 22.26
CA ALA A 226 9.91 -10.41 22.03
C ALA A 226 8.97 -10.73 23.21
N ALA A 227 9.45 -10.55 24.45
CA ALA A 227 8.63 -10.73 25.64
C ALA A 227 7.44 -9.75 25.71
N ASP A 228 7.65 -8.49 25.33
CA ASP A 228 6.56 -7.51 25.28
C ASP A 228 5.50 -7.88 24.23
N TYR A 229 5.92 -8.28 23.02
CA TYR A 229 4.98 -8.77 22.00
C TYR A 229 4.21 -10.00 22.47
N LYS A 230 4.87 -10.96 23.13
CA LYS A 230 4.19 -12.14 23.70
C LYS A 230 3.23 -11.79 24.83
N ARG A 231 3.53 -10.76 25.64
CA ARG A 231 2.60 -10.25 26.65
C ARG A 231 1.37 -9.61 26.01
N ILE A 232 1.55 -8.83 24.96
CA ILE A 232 0.46 -8.23 24.17
C ILE A 232 -0.42 -9.32 23.55
N GLU A 233 0.19 -10.35 22.96
CA GLU A 233 -0.52 -11.52 22.42
C GLU A 233 -1.42 -12.15 23.49
N ALA A 234 -0.84 -12.47 24.66
CA ALA A 234 -1.56 -13.12 25.75
C ALA A 234 -2.72 -12.27 26.29
N ASP A 235 -2.50 -10.96 26.50
CA ASP A 235 -3.55 -10.04 26.96
C ASP A 235 -4.69 -9.93 25.94
N THR A 236 -4.35 -9.74 24.66
CA THR A 236 -5.32 -9.62 23.57
C THR A 236 -6.15 -10.90 23.43
N VAL A 237 -5.50 -12.06 23.48
CA VAL A 237 -6.18 -13.36 23.40
C VAL A 237 -7.07 -13.62 24.62
N ALA A 238 -6.66 -13.20 25.83
CA ALA A 238 -7.48 -13.34 27.03
C ALA A 238 -8.75 -12.46 26.98
N ARG A 239 -8.69 -11.32 26.28
CA ARG A 239 -9.81 -10.40 26.08
C ARG A 239 -10.73 -10.79 24.93
N ALA A 240 -10.20 -11.52 23.95
CA ALA A 240 -10.99 -12.14 22.90
C ALA A 240 -11.95 -13.16 23.53
N GLY A 241 -13.26 -12.95 23.36
CA GLY A 241 -14.29 -13.82 23.95
C GLY A 241 -14.34 -15.21 23.31
N GLU A 242 -15.40 -15.96 23.60
CA GLU A 242 -15.67 -17.25 23.00
C GLU A 242 -16.47 -17.10 21.69
N GLY A 243 -16.20 -17.95 20.69
CA GLY A 243 -16.94 -17.97 19.41
C GLY A 243 -16.04 -18.08 18.17
N GLN A 244 -16.63 -18.42 17.03
CA GLN A 244 -15.88 -18.65 15.77
C GLN A 244 -15.22 -17.36 15.23
N ALA A 245 -15.89 -16.20 15.35
CA ALA A 245 -15.31 -14.91 14.98
C ALA A 245 -14.08 -14.57 15.82
N PHE A 246 -14.11 -14.89 17.12
CA PHE A 246 -12.97 -14.72 18.01
C PHE A 246 -11.83 -15.71 17.74
N GLN A 247 -12.11 -16.94 17.30
CA GLN A 247 -11.07 -17.89 16.89
C GLN A 247 -10.28 -17.39 15.67
N ALA A 248 -10.99 -16.88 14.65
CA ALA A 248 -10.35 -16.28 13.48
C ALA A 248 -9.53 -15.03 13.86
N PHE A 249 -10.07 -14.20 14.75
CA PHE A 249 -9.34 -13.05 15.29
C PHE A 249 -8.08 -13.47 16.06
N VAL A 250 -8.15 -14.44 16.97
CA VAL A 250 -7.00 -14.94 17.73
C VAL A 250 -5.89 -15.48 16.82
N LEU A 251 -6.24 -16.18 15.74
CA LEU A 251 -5.24 -16.61 14.76
C LEU A 251 -4.54 -15.42 14.09
N ASN A 252 -5.31 -14.38 13.72
CA ASN A 252 -4.74 -13.14 13.17
C ASN A 252 -3.79 -12.45 14.17
N VAL A 253 -4.18 -12.36 15.45
CA VAL A 253 -3.32 -11.80 16.52
C VAL A 253 -2.01 -12.57 16.62
N ARG A 254 -2.07 -13.91 16.70
CA ARG A 254 -0.87 -14.77 16.80
C ARG A 254 0.07 -14.58 15.62
N GLN A 255 -0.51 -14.52 14.43
CA GLN A 255 0.25 -14.31 13.21
C GLN A 255 0.94 -12.96 13.22
N ARG A 256 0.21 -11.87 13.47
CA ARG A 256 0.75 -10.52 13.54
C ARG A 256 1.89 -10.39 14.56
N ILE A 257 1.75 -11.05 15.71
CA ILE A 257 2.80 -11.06 16.73
C ILE A 257 4.03 -11.84 16.25
N ALA A 258 3.87 -12.99 15.59
CA ALA A 258 4.99 -13.72 15.00
C ALA A 258 5.71 -12.89 13.91
N GLU A 259 4.94 -12.17 13.09
CA GLU A 259 5.45 -11.23 12.10
C GLU A 259 6.29 -10.09 12.70
N ASP A 260 5.79 -9.48 13.78
CA ASP A 260 6.44 -8.38 14.50
C ASP A 260 7.72 -8.86 15.19
N ILE A 261 7.72 -10.09 15.73
CA ILE A 261 8.89 -10.73 16.35
C ILE A 261 9.97 -11.03 15.30
N LEU A 262 9.61 -11.62 14.15
CA LEU A 262 10.57 -11.85 13.05
C LEU A 262 11.18 -10.53 12.59
N GLN A 263 10.36 -9.50 12.40
CA GLN A 263 10.85 -8.19 11.98
C GLN A 263 11.80 -7.59 13.01
N ALA A 264 11.50 -7.71 14.31
CA ALA A 264 12.39 -7.27 15.38
C ALA A 264 13.72 -8.06 15.38
N ALA A 265 13.68 -9.38 15.16
CA ALA A 265 14.88 -10.21 15.09
C ALA A 265 15.81 -9.77 13.95
N CYS A 266 15.27 -9.57 12.74
CA CYS A 266 16.03 -9.11 11.59
C CYS A 266 16.58 -7.69 11.80
N TRP A 267 15.75 -6.74 12.29
CA TRP A 267 16.18 -5.36 12.50
C TRP A 267 17.22 -5.17 13.59
N LEU A 268 17.12 -5.93 14.67
CA LEU A 268 18.12 -5.94 15.74
C LEU A 268 19.31 -6.85 15.40
N LYS A 269 19.43 -7.30 14.15
CA LYS A 269 20.54 -8.11 13.61
C LYS A 269 20.89 -9.30 14.51
N GLN A 270 19.85 -10.01 14.93
CA GLN A 270 20.04 -11.16 15.81
C GLN A 270 20.81 -12.29 15.11
N PRO A 271 21.45 -13.18 15.89
CA PRO A 271 22.08 -14.37 15.34
C PRO A 271 21.09 -15.21 14.52
N PHE A 272 21.61 -15.88 13.49
CA PHE A 272 20.84 -16.70 12.56
C PHE A 272 19.80 -17.61 13.23
N GLU A 273 20.17 -18.27 14.32
CA GLU A 273 19.32 -19.23 15.04
C GLU A 273 18.06 -18.57 15.57
N VAL A 274 18.15 -17.32 16.04
CA VAL A 274 17.01 -16.53 16.52
C VAL A 274 16.10 -16.13 15.36
N CYS A 275 16.68 -15.64 14.27
CA CYS A 275 15.91 -15.29 13.06
C CYS A 275 15.21 -16.52 12.46
N ARG A 276 15.89 -17.67 12.45
CA ARG A 276 15.34 -18.95 11.97
C ARG A 276 14.20 -19.44 12.85
N GLU A 277 14.32 -19.35 14.16
CA GLU A 277 13.24 -19.71 15.08
C GLU A 277 12.00 -18.82 14.86
N ALA A 278 12.20 -17.50 14.81
CA ALA A 278 11.12 -16.56 14.54
C ALA A 278 10.46 -16.78 13.16
N TRP A 279 11.24 -17.11 12.13
CA TRP A 279 10.74 -17.48 10.81
C TRP A 279 9.90 -18.76 10.86
N ASN A 280 10.38 -19.81 11.52
CA ASN A 280 9.66 -21.07 11.65
C ASN A 280 8.35 -20.89 12.42
N ASP A 281 8.34 -20.05 13.45
CA ASP A 281 7.14 -19.68 14.19
C ASP A 281 6.11 -19.00 13.28
N LEU A 282 6.55 -18.04 12.45
CA LEU A 282 5.69 -17.38 11.47
C LEU A 282 5.15 -18.37 10.42
N VAL A 283 6.01 -19.22 9.84
CA VAL A 283 5.59 -20.23 8.86
C VAL A 283 4.55 -21.18 9.43
N ARG A 284 4.70 -21.56 10.72
CA ARG A 284 3.77 -22.46 11.42
C ARG A 284 2.39 -21.83 11.65
N VAL A 285 2.32 -20.53 11.94
CA VAL A 285 1.04 -19.82 12.07
C VAL A 285 0.44 -19.45 10.71
N GLY A 286 1.26 -19.36 9.66
CA GLY A 286 0.85 -19.08 8.29
C GLY A 286 0.95 -17.59 7.91
N PHE A 287 0.64 -17.30 6.65
CA PHE A 287 0.61 -15.94 6.09
C PHE A 287 -0.82 -15.57 5.70
N THR A 288 -1.23 -14.31 5.90
CA THR A 288 -2.60 -13.85 5.58
C THR A 288 -2.73 -13.56 4.10
N SER A 289 -1.62 -13.20 3.46
CA SER A 289 -1.58 -12.85 2.06
C SER A 289 -0.22 -13.19 1.45
N ILE A 290 -0.20 -13.32 0.11
CA ILE A 290 1.06 -13.47 -0.62
C ILE A 290 1.96 -12.23 -0.47
N SER A 291 1.36 -11.03 -0.32
CA SER A 291 2.09 -9.77 -0.13
C SER A 291 2.91 -9.80 1.15
N GLU A 292 2.27 -10.22 2.22
CA GLU A 292 2.92 -10.43 3.51
C GLU A 292 4.06 -11.44 3.40
N ARG A 293 3.78 -12.60 2.79
CA ARG A 293 4.79 -13.64 2.59
C ARG A 293 6.00 -13.11 1.80
N CYS A 294 5.77 -12.29 0.78
CA CYS A 294 6.87 -11.65 0.04
C CYS A 294 7.76 -10.80 0.94
N TRP A 295 7.18 -9.86 1.69
CA TRP A 295 7.93 -9.00 2.61
C TRP A 295 8.72 -9.80 3.66
N LYS A 296 8.07 -10.79 4.30
CA LYS A 296 8.69 -11.58 5.36
C LYS A 296 9.79 -12.50 4.81
N THR A 297 9.60 -13.05 3.60
CA THR A 297 10.65 -13.82 2.91
C THR A 297 11.86 -12.95 2.61
N THR A 298 11.66 -11.71 2.14
CA THR A 298 12.76 -10.75 1.94
C THR A 298 13.55 -10.53 3.24
N TYR A 299 12.88 -10.16 4.33
CA TYR A 299 13.56 -9.88 5.60
C TYR A 299 14.36 -11.07 6.13
N TYR A 300 13.78 -12.28 6.04
CA TYR A 300 14.47 -13.48 6.48
C TYR A 300 15.67 -13.81 5.58
N ALA A 301 15.51 -13.74 4.26
CA ALA A 301 16.59 -14.04 3.32
C ALA A 301 17.74 -13.02 3.36
N GLU A 302 17.43 -11.73 3.55
CA GLU A 302 18.44 -10.69 3.81
C GLU A 302 19.21 -10.98 5.10
N SER A 303 18.50 -11.29 6.19
CA SER A 303 19.13 -11.68 7.46
C SER A 303 20.01 -12.92 7.33
N CYS A 304 19.65 -13.88 6.47
CA CYS A 304 20.49 -15.05 6.16
C CYS A 304 21.79 -14.65 5.47
N GLY A 305 21.73 -13.69 4.53
CA GLY A 305 22.91 -13.12 3.89
C GLY A 305 23.83 -12.43 4.90
N GLU A 306 23.28 -11.59 5.77
CA GLU A 306 24.03 -10.89 6.82
C GLU A 306 24.71 -11.85 7.81
N ASN A 307 24.07 -12.97 8.12
CA ASN A 307 24.61 -14.01 9.01
C ASN A 307 25.51 -15.04 8.30
N GLN A 308 25.88 -14.81 7.04
CA GLN A 308 26.72 -15.73 6.25
C GLN A 308 26.11 -17.14 6.13
N LYS A 309 24.78 -17.22 6.03
CA LYS A 309 24.00 -18.44 5.78
C LYS A 309 23.23 -18.36 4.45
N PRO A 310 23.89 -18.13 3.31
CA PRO A 310 23.20 -17.92 2.03
C PRO A 310 22.31 -19.10 1.61
N GLU A 311 22.70 -20.35 1.93
CA GLU A 311 21.91 -21.54 1.58
C GLU A 311 20.53 -21.56 2.24
N GLU A 312 20.42 -21.05 3.47
CA GLU A 312 19.16 -21.02 4.22
C GLU A 312 18.20 -19.96 3.63
N GLY A 313 18.76 -18.84 3.14
CA GLY A 313 17.99 -17.84 2.40
C GLY A 313 17.57 -18.33 1.02
N LEU A 314 18.45 -19.03 0.29
CA LEU A 314 18.13 -19.63 -1.00
C LEU A 314 17.06 -20.72 -0.90
N ALA A 315 17.12 -21.55 0.16
CA ALA A 315 16.15 -22.61 0.42
C ALA A 315 14.70 -22.09 0.55
N VAL A 316 14.49 -20.85 0.98
CA VAL A 316 13.16 -20.24 1.02
C VAL A 316 12.82 -19.45 -0.25
N LEU A 317 13.80 -18.81 -0.89
CA LEU A 317 13.58 -17.95 -2.06
C LEU A 317 13.27 -18.74 -3.33
N GLU A 318 14.04 -19.80 -3.62
CA GLU A 318 13.89 -20.57 -4.87
C GLU A 318 12.49 -21.16 -5.05
N PRO A 319 11.95 -21.96 -4.10
CA PRO A 319 10.60 -22.51 -4.25
C PRO A 319 9.53 -21.41 -4.30
N PHE A 320 9.76 -20.30 -3.60
CA PHE A 320 8.80 -19.20 -3.55
C PHE A 320 8.78 -18.36 -4.84
N LEU A 321 9.94 -18.12 -5.45
CA LEU A 321 10.03 -17.49 -6.78
C LEU A 321 9.28 -18.31 -7.84
N ALA A 322 9.42 -19.64 -7.81
CA ALA A 322 8.66 -20.53 -8.70
C ALA A 322 7.15 -20.48 -8.43
N GLU A 323 6.73 -20.32 -7.16
CA GLU A 323 5.33 -20.10 -6.79
C GLU A 323 4.79 -18.79 -7.34
N LEU A 324 5.56 -17.69 -7.23
CA LEU A 324 5.18 -16.38 -7.78
C LEU A 324 5.08 -16.40 -9.30
N GLN A 325 5.97 -17.11 -10.00
CA GLN A 325 5.91 -17.29 -11.45
C GLN A 325 4.63 -18.03 -11.88
N ARG A 326 4.31 -19.15 -11.21
CA ARG A 326 3.03 -19.85 -11.45
C ARG A 326 1.82 -18.95 -11.13
N GLY A 327 1.92 -18.14 -10.07
CA GLY A 327 0.89 -17.16 -9.71
C GLY A 327 0.66 -16.11 -10.79
N LEU A 328 1.74 -15.60 -11.40
CA LEU A 328 1.70 -14.67 -12.52
C LEU A 328 1.02 -15.30 -13.74
N GLU A 329 1.47 -16.48 -14.17
CA GLU A 329 0.91 -17.20 -15.32
C GLU A 329 -0.59 -17.48 -15.13
N ALA A 330 -0.97 -18.00 -13.95
CA ALA A 330 -2.35 -18.27 -13.63
C ALA A 330 -3.20 -16.98 -13.55
N GLY A 331 -2.62 -15.88 -13.06
CA GLY A 331 -3.25 -14.56 -13.03
C GLY A 331 -3.53 -14.01 -14.44
N LEU A 332 -2.55 -14.10 -15.33
CA LEU A 332 -2.68 -13.70 -16.73
C LEU A 332 -3.72 -14.55 -17.47
N ALA A 333 -3.70 -15.87 -17.27
CA ALA A 333 -4.69 -16.78 -17.86
C ALA A 333 -6.12 -16.45 -17.40
N ARG A 334 -6.34 -16.25 -16.09
CA ARG A 334 -7.66 -15.86 -15.55
C ARG A 334 -8.16 -14.53 -16.11
N ARG A 335 -7.28 -13.54 -16.27
CA ARG A 335 -7.63 -12.23 -16.84
C ARG A 335 -7.99 -12.33 -18.31
N SER A 336 -7.22 -13.09 -19.08
CA SER A 336 -7.52 -13.37 -20.49
C SER A 336 -8.89 -14.04 -20.65
N GLU A 337 -9.18 -15.05 -19.82
CA GLU A 337 -10.47 -15.74 -19.80
C GLU A 337 -11.62 -14.80 -19.40
N ALA A 338 -11.45 -13.99 -18.35
CA ALA A 338 -12.46 -13.03 -17.90
C ALA A 338 -12.80 -12.01 -19.00
N ARG A 339 -11.78 -11.46 -19.67
CA ARG A 339 -11.98 -10.55 -20.81
C ARG A 339 -12.73 -11.22 -21.96
N ALA A 340 -12.38 -12.46 -22.30
CA ALA A 340 -13.09 -13.22 -23.33
C ALA A 340 -14.57 -13.45 -22.98
N LYS A 341 -14.90 -13.51 -21.68
CA LYS A 341 -16.27 -13.68 -21.17
C LYS A 341 -16.99 -12.36 -20.86
N LEU A 342 -16.33 -11.21 -21.01
CA LEU A 342 -16.81 -9.91 -20.54
C LEU A 342 -17.17 -9.91 -19.04
N GLU A 343 -16.46 -10.73 -18.26
CA GLU A 343 -16.57 -10.80 -16.81
C GLU A 343 -15.49 -9.90 -16.17
N PRO A 344 -15.75 -9.34 -14.98
CA PRO A 344 -14.71 -8.63 -14.25
C PRO A 344 -13.57 -9.61 -13.89
N PRO A 345 -12.30 -9.16 -13.92
CA PRO A 345 -11.19 -10.00 -13.52
C PRO A 345 -11.38 -10.49 -12.08
N ARG A 346 -11.17 -11.80 -11.85
CA ARG A 346 -11.30 -12.37 -10.51
C ARG A 346 -10.23 -11.81 -9.56
N HIS A 347 -10.59 -11.69 -8.28
CA HIS A 347 -9.68 -11.26 -7.24
C HIS A 347 -8.40 -12.12 -7.23
N GLY A 348 -7.27 -11.43 -7.22
CA GLY A 348 -5.95 -11.96 -6.92
C GLY A 348 -4.94 -10.82 -6.92
N PRO A 349 -3.70 -11.08 -6.49
CA PRO A 349 -2.61 -10.15 -6.73
C PRO A 349 -2.51 -9.86 -8.23
N SER A 350 -2.26 -8.60 -8.59
CA SER A 350 -2.13 -8.22 -9.98
C SER A 350 -0.88 -8.84 -10.60
N PRO A 351 -0.84 -9.05 -11.93
CA PRO A 351 0.39 -9.41 -12.63
C PRO A 351 1.55 -8.45 -12.33
N ARG A 352 1.27 -7.15 -12.19
CA ARG A 352 2.24 -6.16 -11.69
C ARG A 352 2.84 -6.55 -10.35
N PHE A 353 2.01 -6.89 -9.36
CA PHE A 353 2.47 -7.36 -8.06
C PHE A 353 3.45 -8.53 -8.20
N TYR A 354 3.10 -9.54 -9.00
CA TYR A 354 3.99 -10.69 -9.19
C TYR A 354 5.28 -10.31 -9.90
N ARG A 355 5.24 -9.53 -10.99
CA ARG A 355 6.43 -9.10 -11.73
C ARG A 355 7.40 -8.34 -10.83
N GLN A 356 6.89 -7.40 -10.02
CA GLN A 356 7.70 -6.62 -9.09
C GLN A 356 8.38 -7.52 -8.06
N TRP A 357 7.63 -8.43 -7.43
CA TRP A 357 8.20 -9.33 -6.42
C TRP A 357 9.15 -10.38 -7.00
N ILE A 358 8.86 -10.94 -8.19
CA ILE A 358 9.77 -11.84 -8.89
C ILE A 358 11.09 -11.14 -9.18
N LYS A 359 11.05 -9.87 -9.62
CA LYS A 359 12.26 -9.07 -9.85
C LYS A 359 13.03 -8.84 -8.55
N SER A 360 12.38 -8.26 -7.52
CA SER A 360 13.04 -7.93 -6.26
C SER A 360 13.62 -9.16 -5.54
N LEU A 361 12.87 -10.25 -5.46
CA LEU A 361 13.35 -11.50 -4.85
C LEU A 361 14.39 -12.21 -5.73
N GLY A 362 14.32 -12.07 -7.05
CA GLY A 362 15.32 -12.56 -7.97
C GLY A 362 16.67 -11.87 -7.78
N GLU A 363 16.68 -10.55 -7.65
CA GLU A 363 17.88 -9.77 -7.32
C GLU A 363 18.48 -10.19 -5.98
N LEU A 364 17.64 -10.47 -4.97
CA LEU A 364 18.10 -10.97 -3.67
C LEU A 364 18.68 -12.39 -3.76
N ARG A 365 18.03 -13.29 -4.51
CA ARG A 365 18.55 -14.63 -4.80
C ARG A 365 19.94 -14.53 -5.43
N ASP A 366 20.11 -13.69 -6.45
CA ASP A 366 21.38 -13.54 -7.17
C ASP A 366 22.50 -13.03 -6.24
N LYS A 367 22.17 -12.12 -5.31
CA LYS A 367 23.11 -11.69 -4.25
C LYS A 367 23.52 -12.83 -3.32
N LEU A 368 22.58 -13.67 -2.89
CA LEU A 368 22.88 -14.81 -2.02
C LEU A 368 23.67 -15.90 -2.76
N GLU A 369 23.39 -16.16 -4.04
CA GLU A 369 24.18 -17.06 -4.87
C GLU A 369 25.63 -16.57 -5.03
N ALA A 370 25.84 -15.26 -5.21
CA ALA A 370 27.17 -14.68 -5.26
C ALA A 370 27.90 -14.84 -3.92
N ALA A 371 27.23 -14.60 -2.80
CA ALA A 371 27.78 -14.81 -1.46
C ALA A 371 28.16 -16.27 -1.21
N ARG A 372 27.33 -17.22 -1.66
CA ARG A 372 27.62 -18.66 -1.61
C ARG A 372 28.93 -19.00 -2.33
N LYS A 373 29.09 -18.51 -3.57
CA LYS A 373 30.29 -18.76 -4.39
C LYS A 373 31.54 -18.09 -3.82
N GLY A 374 31.41 -16.90 -3.23
CA GLY A 374 32.52 -16.19 -2.60
C GLY A 374 32.99 -16.78 -1.27
N ALA A 375 32.20 -17.67 -0.66
CA ALA A 375 32.55 -18.38 0.57
C ALA A 375 33.25 -19.73 0.33
N GLU A 376 33.36 -20.19 -0.92
CA GLU A 376 34.15 -21.37 -1.26
C GLU A 376 35.65 -21.03 -1.16
N PRO A 377 36.42 -21.66 -0.26
CA PRO A 377 37.86 -21.44 -0.21
C PRO A 377 38.46 -21.91 -1.53
N SER A 378 39.28 -21.05 -2.16
CA SER A 378 40.11 -21.44 -3.30
C SER A 378 41.02 -22.60 -2.85
N THR A 379 40.68 -23.81 -3.27
CA THR A 379 41.43 -25.04 -2.98
C THR A 379 42.79 -25.07 -3.66
#